data_AF-A0A853DIA6-F1
#
_entry.id   AF-A0A853DIA6-F1
#
_cell.length_a   1.000
_cell.length_b   1.000
_cell.length_c   1.000
_cell.angle_alpha   90.00
_cell.angle_beta   90.00
_cell.angle_gamma   90.00
#
_symmetry.space_group_name_H-M   'P 1'
#
loop_
_entity.id
_entity.type
_entity.pdbx_description
1 polymer ?
#
loop_
_entity_poly.entity_id
_entity_poly.type
_entity_poly.pdbx_seq_one_letter_code
_entity_poly.pdbx_strand_id
1 'polypeptide(L)'
;MNDTADLAEQLVHRALAKGQCAMRCDDSIDVEALRKAVRKLARERGVRIRTGMLDQALVVIRADAALWDQSAAVMREKLIAPSEPNVVS
;
A
#
# COMPACT_ATOMS: atom_id res chain seq x y z
N MET A 1 17.07 -8.35 0.54
CA MET A 1 16.25 -7.19 0.90
C MET A 1 15.83 -6.53 -0.39
N ASN A 2 14.52 -6.35 -0.61
CA ASN A 2 14.04 -5.57 -1.75
C ASN A 2 14.39 -4.10 -1.48
N ASP A 3 14.88 -3.39 -2.50
CA ASP A 3 15.10 -1.95 -2.38
C ASP A 3 13.74 -1.22 -2.37
N THR A 4 13.72 -0.01 -1.83
CA THR A 4 12.54 0.86 -1.69
C THR A 4 11.82 1.06 -3.02
N ALA A 5 12.56 1.13 -4.13
CA ALA A 5 11.99 1.25 -5.47
C ALA A 5 11.17 0.01 -5.87
N ASP A 6 11.70 -1.20 -5.63
CA ASP A 6 11.04 -2.46 -5.96
C ASP A 6 9.76 -2.64 -5.11
N LEU A 7 9.83 -2.31 -3.82
CA LEU A 7 8.67 -2.34 -2.94
C LEU A 7 7.61 -1.33 -3.36
N ALA A 8 8.01 -0.11 -3.75
CA ALA A 8 7.08 0.90 -4.23
C ALA A 8 6.36 0.45 -5.51
N GLU A 9 7.07 -0.19 -6.43
CA GLU A 9 6.49 -0.73 -7.65
C GLU A 9 5.48 -1.85 -7.37
N GLN A 10 5.83 -2.79 -6.49
CA GLN A 10 4.92 -3.87 -6.08
C GLN A 10 3.64 -3.32 -5.43
N LEU A 11 3.77 -2.35 -4.52
CA LEU A 11 2.64 -1.70 -3.84
C LEU A 11 1.70 -1.00 -4.84
N VAL A 12 2.26 -0.19 -5.75
CA VAL A 12 1.46 0.52 -6.75
C VAL A 12 0.79 -0.46 -7.72
N HIS A 13 1.52 -1.47 -8.21
CA HIS A 13 0.97 -2.50 -9.08
C HIS A 13 -0.21 -3.22 -8.41
N ARG A 14 -0.03 -3.62 -7.15
CA ARG A 14 -1.08 -4.35 -6.43
C ARG A 14 -2.30 -3.49 -6.14
N ALA A 15 -2.09 -2.24 -5.70
CA ALA A 15 -3.19 -1.28 -5.51
C ALA A 15 -3.94 -1.00 -6.82
N LEU A 16 -3.27 -1.01 -7.97
CA LEU A 16 -3.92 -0.90 -9.28
C LEU A 16 -4.84 -2.08 -9.59
N ALA A 17 -4.35 -3.31 -9.36
CA ALA A 17 -5.08 -4.53 -9.65
C ALA A 17 -6.24 -4.80 -8.68
N LYS A 18 -6.10 -4.45 -7.40
CA LYS A 18 -7.04 -4.84 -6.32
C LYS A 18 -7.76 -3.67 -5.65
N GLY A 19 -7.44 -2.43 -6.02
CA GLY A 19 -7.96 -1.21 -5.39
C GLY A 19 -7.27 -0.84 -4.08
N GLN A 20 -6.69 -1.82 -3.37
CA GLN A 20 -5.87 -1.61 -2.19
C GLN A 20 -4.87 -2.75 -1.98
N CYS A 21 -3.86 -2.51 -1.15
CA CYS A 21 -2.95 -3.53 -0.64
C CYS A 21 -2.40 -3.11 0.72
N ALA A 22 -1.84 -4.08 1.44
CA ALA A 22 -1.09 -3.87 2.67
C ALA A 22 0.27 -4.58 2.57
N MET A 23 1.26 -4.02 3.24
CA MET A 23 2.57 -4.63 3.40
C MET A 23 3.00 -4.49 4.85
N ARG A 24 3.41 -5.58 5.48
CA ARG A 24 3.96 -5.52 6.83
C ARG A 24 5.35 -4.89 6.79
N CYS A 25 5.57 -3.94 7.67
CA CYS A 25 6.82 -3.23 7.89
C CYS A 25 7.47 -3.72 9.18
N ASP A 26 8.80 -3.72 9.18
CA ASP A 26 9.64 -3.88 10.35
C ASP A 26 10.61 -2.70 10.46
N ASP A 27 11.48 -2.72 11.46
CA ASP A 27 12.43 -1.63 11.74
C ASP A 27 13.49 -1.45 10.63
N SER A 28 13.59 -2.38 9.68
CA SER A 28 14.51 -2.26 8.54
C SER A 28 13.95 -1.42 7.39
N ILE A 29 12.64 -1.12 7.41
CA ILE A 29 11.98 -0.33 6.36
C ILE A 29 11.89 1.14 6.77
N ASP A 30 12.50 2.01 5.97
CA ASP A 30 12.17 3.44 6.00
C ASP A 30 10.78 3.66 5.38
N VAL A 31 9.77 3.62 6.23
CA VAL A 31 8.36 3.80 5.84
C VAL A 31 8.12 5.16 5.20
N GLU A 32 8.83 6.21 5.62
CA GLU A 32 8.64 7.55 5.06
C GLU A 32 9.18 7.63 3.63
N ALA A 33 10.40 7.12 3.41
CA ALA A 33 10.99 7.03 2.08
C ALA A 33 10.12 6.17 1.15
N LEU A 34 9.63 5.02 1.62
CA LEU A 34 8.75 4.15 0.85
C LEU A 34 7.43 4.83 0.49
N ARG A 35 6.79 5.54 1.44
CA ARG A 35 5.56 6.31 1.15
C ARG A 35 5.80 7.39 0.10
N LYS A 36 6.95 8.06 0.15
CA LYS A 36 7.33 9.07 -0.85
C LYS A 36 7.52 8.44 -2.22
N ALA A 37 8.22 7.31 -2.30
CA ALA A 37 8.44 6.57 -3.55
C ALA A 37 7.12 6.08 -4.17
N VAL A 38 6.25 5.47 -3.36
CA VAL A 38 4.91 5.00 -3.76
C VAL A 38 4.05 6.15 -4.32
N ARG A 39 4.01 7.30 -3.65
CA ARG A 39 3.25 8.47 -4.11
C ARG A 39 3.81 9.07 -5.39
N LYS A 40 5.13 9.14 -5.51
CA LYS A 40 5.81 9.61 -6.72
C LYS A 40 5.45 8.72 -7.91
N LEU A 41 5.61 7.40 -7.77
CA LEU A 41 5.32 6.44 -8.82
C LEU A 41 3.84 6.43 -9.22
N ALA A 42 2.92 6.48 -8.25
CA ALA A 42 1.50 6.56 -8.54
C ALA A 42 1.12 7.82 -9.33
N ARG A 43 1.74 8.97 -8.99
CA ARG A 43 1.55 10.23 -9.73
C ARG A 43 2.05 10.13 -11.16
N GLU A 44 3.23 9.54 -11.37
CA GLU A 44 3.79 9.31 -12.71
C GLU A 44 2.89 8.41 -13.57
N ARG A 45 2.17 7.47 -12.94
CA ARG A 45 1.18 6.61 -13.59
C ARG A 45 -0.23 7.20 -13.69
N GLY A 46 -0.44 8.45 -13.26
CA GLY A 46 -1.74 9.13 -13.31
C GLY A 46 -2.76 8.60 -12.30
N VAL A 47 -2.32 7.93 -11.23
CA VAL A 47 -3.18 7.26 -10.27
C VAL A 47 -3.19 8.04 -8.95
N ARG A 48 -4.38 8.27 -8.40
CA ARG A 48 -4.52 8.87 -7.08
C ARG A 48 -4.56 7.76 -6.02
N ILE A 49 -3.63 7.80 -5.08
CA ILE A 49 -3.57 6.87 -3.95
C ILE A 49 -3.52 7.61 -2.61
N ARG A 50 -3.96 6.93 -1.56
CA ARG A 50 -3.73 7.30 -0.16
C ARG A 50 -2.86 6.24 0.50
N THR A 51 -2.00 6.66 1.43
CA THR A 51 -1.18 5.75 2.22
C THR A 51 -1.35 6.02 3.70
N GLY A 52 -1.46 4.97 4.51
CA GLY A 52 -1.62 5.04 5.96
C GLY A 52 -0.90 3.89 6.65
N MET A 53 -0.59 4.06 7.92
CA MET A 53 -0.12 2.96 8.77
C MET A 53 -1.31 2.39 9.53
N LEU A 54 -1.41 1.07 9.55
CA LEU A 54 -2.31 0.32 10.40
C LEU A 54 -1.46 -0.68 11.18
N ASP A 55 -1.27 -0.43 12.48
CA ASP A 55 -0.30 -1.12 13.31
C ASP A 55 1.11 -1.10 12.67
N GLN A 56 1.65 -2.27 12.32
CA GLN A 56 2.94 -2.42 11.65
C GLN A 56 2.81 -2.55 10.13
N ALA A 57 1.66 -2.26 9.53
CA ALA A 57 1.45 -2.42 8.10
C ALA A 57 1.28 -1.07 7.38
N LEU A 58 2.03 -0.89 6.29
CA LEU A 58 1.78 0.16 5.33
C LEU A 58 0.63 -0.25 4.42
N VAL A 59 -0.44 0.52 4.45
CA VAL A 59 -1.61 0.34 3.61
C VAL A 59 -1.60 1.36 2.48
N VAL A 60 -1.85 0.89 1.25
CA VAL A 60 -1.97 1.72 0.04
C VAL A 60 -3.35 1.49 -0.58
N ILE A 61 -4.12 2.56 -0.76
CA ILE A 61 -5.49 2.49 -1.27
C ILE A 61 -5.63 3.45 -2.44
N ARG A 62 -6.25 3.00 -3.53
CA ARG A 62 -6.64 3.87 -4.64
C ARG A 62 -7.77 4.81 -4.21
N ALA A 63 -7.58 6.10 -4.44
CA ALA A 63 -8.55 7.14 -4.09
C ALA A 63 -9.80 7.12 -4.99
N ASP A 64 -9.71 6.48 -6.15
CA ASP A 64 -10.79 6.31 -7.12
C ASP A 64 -11.40 4.90 -7.11
N ALA A 65 -10.98 4.04 -6.18
CA ALA A 65 -11.58 2.72 -6.06
C ALA A 65 -13.00 2.81 -5.48
N ALA A 66 -13.92 2.01 -6.02
CA ALA A 66 -15.28 1.77 -5.50
C ALA A 66 -15.29 1.20 -4.05
N LEU A 67 -14.11 1.00 -3.47
CA LEU A 67 -13.92 0.67 -2.07
C LEU A 67 -14.37 1.82 -1.13
N TRP A 68 -14.28 3.09 -1.57
CA TRP A 68 -14.71 4.23 -0.75
C TRP A 68 -16.23 4.31 -0.53
N ASP A 69 -17.01 3.59 -1.34
CA ASP A 69 -18.45 3.47 -1.16
C ASP A 69 -18.83 2.39 -0.12
N GLN A 70 -17.83 1.70 0.43
CA GLN A 70 -18.03 0.61 1.39
C GLN A 70 -17.78 1.10 2.81
N SER A 71 -18.38 0.41 3.79
CA SER A 71 -18.15 0.73 5.20
C SER A 71 -16.69 0.48 5.57
N ALA A 72 -16.16 1.27 6.51
CA ALA A 72 -14.79 1.11 7.00
C ALA A 72 -14.51 -0.30 7.55
N ALA A 73 -15.53 -1.01 8.06
CA ALA A 73 -15.42 -2.40 8.49
C ALA A 73 -15.09 -3.34 7.32
N VAL A 74 -15.85 -3.24 6.22
CA VAL A 74 -15.61 -4.04 5.00
C VAL A 74 -14.25 -3.71 4.38
N MET A 75 -13.83 -2.44 4.41
CA MET A 75 -12.50 -2.05 3.95
C MET A 75 -11.38 -2.73 4.76
N ARG A 76 -11.52 -2.77 6.10
CA ARG A 76 -10.56 -3.44 7.00
C ARG A 76 -10.52 -4.94 6.82
N GLU A 77 -11.66 -5.60 6.64
CA GLU A 77 -11.71 -7.06 6.35
C GLU A 77 -10.93 -7.41 5.08
N LYS A 78 -10.94 -6.52 4.08
CA LYS A 78 -10.19 -6.68 2.84
C LYS A 78 -8.71 -6.29 2.96
N LEU A 79 -8.29 -5.71 4.08
CA LEU A 79 -6.91 -5.37 4.40
C LEU A 79 -6.31 -6.46 5.28
N ILE A 80 -6.03 -7.62 4.68
CA ILE A 80 -5.27 -8.68 5.36
C ILE A 80 -3.79 -8.39 5.11
N ALA A 81 -3.12 -7.77 6.09
CA ALA A 81 -1.67 -7.65 6.04
C ALA A 81 -1.03 -9.05 6.09
N PRO A 82 -0.03 -9.33 5.26
CA PRO A 82 0.66 -10.62 5.31
C PRO A 82 1.41 -10.78 6.63
N SER A 83 1.55 -12.03 7.09
CA SER A 83 2.25 -12.35 8.34
C SER A 83 3.73 -12.01 8.29
N GLU A 84 4.33 -12.09 7.10
CA GLU A 84 5.75 -11.85 6.83
C GLU A 84 6.01 -10.38 6.45
N PRO A 85 7.11 -9.77 6.96
CA PRO A 85 7.51 -8.42 6.57
C PRO A 85 7.96 -8.38 5.11
N ASN A 86 7.81 -7.22 4.46
CA ASN A 86 8.19 -6.97 3.06
C ASN A 86 7.37 -7.73 1.99
N VAL A 87 6.31 -8.45 2.38
CA VAL A 87 5.40 -9.11 1.45
C VAL A 87 4.21 -8.19 1.18
N VAL A 88 3.80 -8.06 -0.08
CA VAL A 88 2.63 -7.27 -0.49
C VAL A 88 1.43 -8.19 -0.70
N SER A 89 0.32 -7.95 0.02
CA SER A 89 -0.94 -8.70 -0.10
C SER A 89 -1.76 -8.31 -1.31
#